data_AF-A0A7X5LNT8-F1
#
_entry.id   AF-A0A7X5LNT8-F1
#
_cell.length_a   1.000
_cell.length_b   1.000
_cell.length_c   1.000
_cell.angle_alpha   90.00
_cell.angle_beta   90.00
_cell.angle_gamma   90.00
#
_symmetry.space_group_name_H-M   'P 1'
#
loop_
_entity.id
_entity.type
_entity.pdbx_description
1 polymer ?
#
loop_
_entity_poly.entity_id
_entity_poly.type
_entity_poly.pdbx_seq_one_letter_code
_entity_poly.pdbx_strand_id
1 'polypeptide(L)'
;MDELNRRHTLKVLATLVGSAFLPSCCLLSGRTSNCEHYQFAHITKPVIDMHAHFFNATDLMVGEYITGPALSDFFGDRFEHVRELLKRIANAIIALATTFQQHISAENELRWLKSTDACSVSEEYNTISQEFYTYVTERERTKSMSLNNSLEELRFETLLNRADRELSTSMNKTNPEQYTTPSDIVFTADTLAKAASVPSQLQEKTGAAEFSSVCPTDNNAVFRILAFAARALARRSTNVQAYYDKYSLHPVNGYGVKHVMNISCDFDFFLGCPQYRSSIADQIKVHEQIFHHSKGFALPVLGVNPWKMYHDDDYATLVDNTLKNGIYKGVKLYPSIGYSVSGEIRDGVRQRKCNGKGINEKMLAEGMDKLISIVYDRKAYITSHTTYSKAAERGSEKLASSKYWVAHLRQRPDLKVNFGHMGDPSDNGGSEWRKGFLSLMSQYENVHADFGYHDYDNYDVLKNDLTSFINDYGVGILKKIAYGSDWYMISKDEGANAYLCSASLNFERAVRENVIRDDHLRDMFYNNAVRFLSLKD
;
A
#
# COMPACT_ATOMS: atom_id res chain seq x y z
N MET A 1 -33.83 44.57 -45.86
CA MET A 1 -33.06 44.48 -44.60
C MET A 1 -31.86 45.39 -44.74
N ASP A 2 -31.81 46.43 -43.92
CA ASP A 2 -31.01 47.63 -44.14
C ASP A 2 -29.51 47.42 -43.96
N GLU A 3 -28.69 48.05 -44.80
CA GLU A 3 -27.21 47.93 -44.81
C GLU A 3 -26.58 48.37 -43.47
N LEU A 4 -27.26 49.23 -42.72
CA LEU A 4 -26.84 49.65 -41.37
C LEU A 4 -26.87 48.51 -40.36
N ASN A 5 -27.81 47.56 -40.47
CA ASN A 5 -27.88 46.41 -39.56
C ASN A 5 -26.77 45.41 -39.85
N ARG A 6 -26.36 45.24 -41.12
CA ARG A 6 -25.30 44.29 -41.48
C ARG A 6 -23.92 44.73 -40.97
N ARG A 7 -23.63 46.04 -40.94
CA ARG A 7 -22.39 46.58 -40.35
C ARG A 7 -22.38 46.54 -38.82
N HIS A 8 -23.54 46.60 -38.14
CA HIS A 8 -23.60 46.40 -36.69
C HIS A 8 -23.49 44.93 -36.29
N THR A 9 -24.11 44.01 -37.03
CA THR A 9 -23.97 42.57 -36.76
C THR A 9 -22.54 42.09 -37.02
N LEU A 10 -21.84 42.61 -38.04
CA LEU A 10 -20.42 42.30 -38.28
C LEU A 10 -19.47 42.92 -37.25
N LYS A 11 -19.79 44.09 -36.68
CA LYS A 11 -18.99 44.66 -35.58
C LYS A 11 -19.20 43.91 -34.27
N VAL A 12 -20.41 43.43 -33.97
CA VAL A 12 -20.67 42.61 -32.78
C VAL A 12 -20.02 41.22 -32.91
N LEU A 13 -20.05 40.59 -34.09
CA LEU A 13 -19.35 39.32 -34.34
C LEU A 13 -17.82 39.48 -34.38
N ALA A 14 -17.28 40.57 -34.90
CA ALA A 14 -15.83 40.82 -34.85
C ALA A 14 -15.33 41.12 -33.43
N THR A 15 -16.17 41.69 -32.55
CA THR A 15 -15.83 41.94 -31.14
C THR A 15 -15.97 40.68 -30.27
N LEU A 16 -16.78 39.70 -30.70
CA LEU A 16 -16.90 38.39 -30.04
C LEU A 16 -15.89 37.34 -30.53
N VAL A 17 -15.26 37.56 -31.70
CA VAL A 17 -14.18 36.68 -32.21
C VAL A 17 -12.77 37.28 -31.95
N GLY A 18 -12.68 38.58 -31.65
CA GLY A 18 -11.42 39.27 -31.34
C GLY A 18 -10.96 39.24 -29.88
N SER A 19 -11.72 38.61 -28.97
CA SER A 19 -11.32 38.40 -27.57
C SER A 19 -10.74 37.01 -27.29
N ALA A 20 -10.55 36.18 -28.32
CA ALA A 20 -9.93 34.87 -28.21
C ALA A 20 -8.40 34.83 -28.41
N PHE A 21 -7.75 35.95 -28.74
CA PHE A 21 -6.29 35.97 -28.95
C PHE A 21 -5.63 37.28 -28.52
N LEU A 22 -5.66 37.58 -27.22
CA LEU A 22 -4.64 38.45 -26.61
C LEU A 22 -3.89 37.62 -25.57
N PRO A 23 -2.57 37.36 -25.75
CA PRO A 23 -1.74 36.72 -24.75
C PRO A 23 -1.53 37.75 -23.64
N SER A 24 -2.49 37.83 -22.73
CA SER A 24 -2.32 38.58 -21.50
C SER A 24 -1.22 37.90 -20.70
N CYS A 25 -0.26 38.70 -20.25
CA CYS A 25 0.94 38.33 -19.52
C CYS A 25 0.65 37.51 -18.24
N CYS A 26 0.36 36.21 -18.41
CA CYS A 26 0.41 35.19 -17.36
C CYS A 26 1.73 34.41 -17.40
N LEU A 27 2.82 35.05 -17.84
CA LEU A 27 4.14 34.71 -17.36
C LEU A 27 4.22 35.31 -15.95
N LEU A 28 4.38 34.46 -14.93
CA LEU A 28 4.46 34.76 -13.49
C LEU A 28 3.14 34.66 -12.68
N SER A 29 2.41 33.56 -12.81
CA SER A 29 1.94 32.81 -11.63
C SER A 29 1.51 31.41 -12.08
N GLY A 30 2.36 30.42 -11.81
CA GLY A 30 1.94 29.02 -11.88
C GLY A 30 0.78 28.86 -10.92
N ARG A 31 -0.45 28.71 -11.44
CA ARG A 31 -1.57 28.28 -10.63
C ARG A 31 -1.31 26.83 -10.24
N THR A 32 -1.09 26.63 -8.96
CA THR A 32 -0.89 25.36 -8.27
C THR A 32 -2.12 24.48 -8.45
N SER A 33 -1.92 23.18 -8.70
CA SER A 33 -3.04 22.23 -8.65
C SER A 33 -3.53 22.14 -7.19
N ASN A 34 -4.84 22.00 -6.95
CA ASN A 34 -5.39 22.06 -5.58
C ASN A 34 -5.13 20.79 -4.74
N CYS A 35 -4.35 19.82 -5.24
CA CYS A 35 -3.81 18.73 -4.41
C CYS A 35 -2.68 19.21 -3.48
N GLU A 36 -2.22 20.46 -3.60
CA GLU A 36 -1.03 20.97 -2.92
C GLU A 36 -1.24 21.43 -1.46
N HIS A 37 -2.42 21.18 -0.89
CA HIS A 37 -2.73 21.55 0.49
C HIS A 37 -2.26 20.49 1.51
N TYR A 38 -1.03 20.01 1.35
CA TYR A 38 -0.30 19.33 2.42
C TYR A 38 0.09 20.36 3.48
N GLN A 39 -0.92 20.83 4.22
CA GLN A 39 -0.81 21.69 5.38
C GLN A 39 -1.01 20.85 6.63
N PHE A 40 0.09 20.46 7.24
CA PHE A 40 0.03 19.68 8.46
C PHE A 40 -0.71 20.45 9.54
N ALA A 41 -1.70 19.80 10.17
CA ALA A 41 -2.28 20.31 11.39
C ALA A 41 -1.21 20.43 12.50
N HIS A 42 -1.60 20.92 13.67
CA HIS A 42 -0.71 20.96 14.82
C HIS A 42 -0.39 19.53 15.30
N ILE A 43 0.69 18.96 14.77
CA ILE A 43 1.23 17.64 15.11
C ILE A 43 2.20 17.81 16.27
N THR A 44 1.84 17.31 17.45
CA THR A 44 2.69 17.35 18.66
C THR A 44 3.60 16.13 18.77
N LYS A 45 3.23 15.01 18.14
CA LYS A 45 4.00 13.77 18.09
C LYS A 45 4.19 13.35 16.63
N PRO A 46 5.26 13.79 15.95
CA PRO A 46 5.45 13.47 14.55
C PRO A 46 5.73 11.97 14.36
N VAL A 47 5.24 11.41 13.26
CA VAL A 47 5.44 10.02 12.88
C VAL A 47 6.02 9.95 11.47
N ILE A 48 6.92 9.02 11.21
CA ILE A 48 7.28 8.61 9.84
C ILE A 48 6.82 7.18 9.65
N ASP A 49 5.97 6.97 8.65
CA ASP A 49 5.55 5.63 8.26
C ASP A 49 6.54 5.04 7.26
N MET A 50 7.36 4.10 7.73
CA MET A 50 8.38 3.43 6.91
C MET A 50 7.84 2.34 5.98
N HIS A 51 6.53 2.07 6.01
CA HIS A 51 5.96 0.98 5.23
C HIS A 51 4.54 1.32 4.82
N ALA A 52 4.34 1.84 3.61
CA ALA A 52 3.01 1.90 3.01
C ALA A 52 3.14 1.69 1.51
N HIS A 53 2.10 1.16 0.87
CA HIS A 53 2.08 0.96 -0.57
C HIS A 53 1.06 1.89 -1.20
N PHE A 54 1.38 2.45 -2.36
CA PHE A 54 0.39 3.18 -3.16
C PHE A 54 0.58 2.77 -4.62
N PHE A 55 -0.24 1.82 -5.04
CA PHE A 55 -0.31 1.34 -6.42
C PHE A 55 -1.77 1.22 -6.84
N ASN A 56 -2.00 1.00 -8.12
CA ASN A 56 -3.33 0.68 -8.64
C ASN A 56 -3.29 -0.55 -9.57
N ALA A 57 -4.42 -0.89 -10.17
CA ALA A 57 -4.59 -2.09 -11.00
C ALA A 57 -3.85 -2.03 -12.34
N THR A 58 -3.36 -0.85 -12.77
CA THR A 58 -2.41 -0.73 -13.89
C THR A 58 -0.95 -0.85 -13.46
N ASP A 59 -0.74 -0.88 -12.13
CA ASP A 59 0.47 -1.05 -11.35
C ASP A 59 1.16 -2.38 -11.53
N LEU A 60 0.33 -3.32 -11.14
CA LEU A 60 0.65 -4.65 -10.71
C LEU A 60 -0.38 -5.57 -11.32
N MET A 61 -0.02 -6.85 -11.36
CA MET A 61 -0.94 -7.93 -11.64
C MET A 61 -1.88 -8.13 -10.44
N VAL A 62 -2.75 -7.13 -10.17
CA VAL A 62 -3.60 -7.09 -8.96
C VAL A 62 -4.54 -8.29 -8.93
N GLY A 63 -5.03 -8.76 -10.07
CA GLY A 63 -5.83 -9.98 -10.16
C GLY A 63 -5.07 -11.21 -9.67
N GLU A 64 -3.84 -11.40 -10.13
CA GLU A 64 -2.95 -12.50 -9.74
C GLU A 64 -2.43 -12.34 -8.32
N TYR A 65 -2.24 -11.11 -7.84
CA TYR A 65 -1.97 -10.83 -6.45
C TYR A 65 -3.13 -11.25 -5.54
N ILE A 66 -4.37 -10.86 -5.90
CA ILE A 66 -5.57 -11.23 -5.14
C ILE A 66 -5.76 -12.74 -5.16
N THR A 67 -5.64 -13.37 -6.34
CA THR A 67 -5.93 -14.82 -6.51
C THR A 67 -4.77 -15.73 -6.12
N GLY A 68 -3.57 -15.17 -5.91
CA GLY A 68 -2.39 -15.86 -5.38
C GLY A 68 -2.09 -15.42 -3.95
N PRO A 69 -1.11 -14.53 -3.71
CA PRO A 69 -0.69 -14.09 -2.38
C PRO A 69 -1.81 -13.74 -1.40
N ALA A 70 -2.80 -12.92 -1.79
CA ALA A 70 -3.85 -12.52 -0.85
C ALA A 70 -4.84 -13.67 -0.55
N LEU A 71 -5.19 -14.48 -1.56
CA LEU A 71 -6.03 -15.66 -1.37
C LEU A 71 -5.33 -16.73 -0.53
N SER A 72 -4.00 -16.79 -0.59
CA SER A 72 -3.20 -17.74 0.19
C SER A 72 -3.40 -17.54 1.69
N ASP A 73 -3.77 -16.36 2.17
CA ASP A 73 -4.06 -16.17 3.59
C ASP A 73 -5.36 -16.88 4.05
N PHE A 74 -6.23 -17.30 3.12
CA PHE A 74 -7.54 -17.91 3.39
C PHE A 74 -7.57 -19.40 3.00
N PHE A 75 -6.79 -20.23 3.69
CA PHE A 75 -6.72 -21.68 3.43
C PHE A 75 -7.85 -22.50 4.07
N GLY A 76 -8.15 -23.66 3.45
CA GLY A 76 -9.11 -24.66 3.95
C GLY A 76 -10.55 -24.42 3.49
N ASP A 77 -11.42 -25.38 3.78
CA ASP A 77 -12.84 -25.35 3.37
C ASP A 77 -13.68 -24.36 4.20
N ARG A 78 -13.10 -23.79 5.26
CA ARG A 78 -13.75 -22.80 6.15
C ARG A 78 -14.09 -21.47 5.45
N PHE A 79 -13.34 -21.10 4.41
CA PHE A 79 -13.42 -19.78 3.77
C PHE A 79 -13.90 -19.88 2.31
N GLU A 80 -14.78 -20.83 2.01
CA GLU A 80 -15.26 -21.07 0.65
C GLU A 80 -15.86 -19.80 0.02
N HIS A 81 -16.74 -19.11 0.76
CA HIS A 81 -17.42 -17.92 0.25
C HIS A 81 -16.49 -16.72 0.14
N VAL A 82 -15.57 -16.53 1.10
CA VAL A 82 -14.51 -15.51 1.00
C VAL A 82 -13.66 -15.71 -0.25
N ARG A 83 -13.26 -16.96 -0.53
CA ARG A 83 -12.42 -17.26 -1.70
C ARG A 83 -13.16 -17.00 -3.01
N GLU A 84 -14.43 -17.36 -3.10
CA GLU A 84 -15.26 -17.05 -4.28
C GLU A 84 -15.51 -15.54 -4.43
N LEU A 85 -15.72 -14.82 -3.32
CA LEU A 85 -15.86 -13.37 -3.32
C LEU A 85 -14.59 -12.69 -3.88
N LEU A 86 -13.41 -13.08 -3.37
CA LEU A 86 -12.13 -12.54 -3.82
C LEU A 86 -11.89 -12.78 -5.31
N LYS A 87 -12.23 -13.96 -5.84
CA LYS A 87 -12.16 -14.23 -7.29
C LYS A 87 -13.06 -13.31 -8.10
N ARG A 88 -14.28 -13.03 -7.61
CA ARG A 88 -15.21 -12.13 -8.31
C ARG A 88 -14.74 -10.68 -8.28
N ILE A 89 -14.22 -10.24 -7.15
CA ILE A 89 -13.62 -8.92 -6.99
C ILE A 89 -12.39 -8.77 -7.89
N ALA A 90 -11.50 -9.77 -7.92
CA ALA A 90 -10.34 -9.77 -8.82
C ALA A 90 -10.75 -9.63 -10.29
N ASN A 91 -11.75 -10.40 -10.74
CA ASN A 91 -12.27 -10.29 -12.10
C ASN A 91 -12.91 -8.93 -12.40
N ALA A 92 -13.63 -8.35 -11.43
CA ALA A 92 -14.20 -7.02 -11.58
C ALA A 92 -13.10 -5.96 -11.70
N ILE A 93 -12.06 -6.03 -10.85
CA ILE A 93 -10.91 -5.13 -10.93
C ILE A 93 -10.20 -5.26 -12.28
N ILE A 94 -9.93 -6.47 -12.78
CA ILE A 94 -9.29 -6.67 -14.09
C ILE A 94 -10.13 -6.04 -15.22
N ALA A 95 -11.44 -6.30 -15.23
CA ALA A 95 -12.33 -5.76 -16.26
C ALA A 95 -12.40 -4.23 -16.20
N LEU A 96 -12.59 -3.67 -15.00
CA LEU A 96 -12.70 -2.24 -14.78
C LEU A 96 -11.37 -1.51 -14.96
N ALA A 97 -10.23 -2.13 -14.67
CA ALA A 97 -8.92 -1.54 -14.92
C ALA A 97 -8.70 -1.23 -16.42
N THR A 98 -9.31 -2.02 -17.31
CA THR A 98 -9.30 -1.74 -18.76
C THR A 98 -10.16 -0.51 -19.07
N THR A 99 -11.37 -0.42 -18.51
CA THR A 99 -12.26 0.73 -18.66
C THR A 99 -11.65 2.01 -18.08
N PHE A 100 -11.11 1.92 -16.87
CA PHE A 100 -10.44 3.00 -16.16
C PHE A 100 -9.02 3.25 -16.64
N GLN A 101 -8.48 2.51 -17.62
CA GLN A 101 -7.11 2.73 -18.10
C GLN A 101 -6.90 4.19 -18.53
N GLN A 102 -7.93 4.81 -19.09
CA GLN A 102 -7.94 6.23 -19.47
C GLN A 102 -7.83 7.21 -18.28
N HIS A 103 -8.04 6.73 -17.06
CA HIS A 103 -8.04 7.51 -15.83
C HIS A 103 -6.87 7.16 -14.89
N ILE A 104 -6.62 5.86 -14.66
CA ILE A 104 -5.64 5.39 -13.65
C ILE A 104 -4.28 4.94 -14.19
N SER A 105 -4.07 4.93 -15.51
CA SER A 105 -2.74 4.65 -16.06
C SER A 105 -1.73 5.74 -15.68
N ALA A 106 -0.44 5.39 -15.63
CA ALA A 106 0.61 6.33 -15.28
C ALA A 106 0.67 7.53 -16.24
N GLU A 107 0.45 7.34 -17.54
CA GLU A 107 0.38 8.44 -18.51
C GLU A 107 -0.75 9.42 -18.17
N ASN A 108 -1.94 8.89 -17.84
CA ASN A 108 -3.12 9.72 -17.57
C ASN A 108 -3.03 10.40 -16.22
N GLU A 109 -2.51 9.71 -15.21
CA GLU A 109 -2.23 10.29 -13.89
C GLU A 109 -1.18 11.39 -13.99
N LEU A 110 -0.14 11.23 -14.82
CA LEU A 110 0.84 12.30 -15.09
C LEU A 110 0.20 13.51 -15.77
N ARG A 111 -0.69 13.29 -16.74
CA ARG A 111 -1.42 14.40 -17.41
C ARG A 111 -2.30 15.14 -16.41
N TRP A 112 -2.97 14.42 -15.52
CA TRP A 112 -3.81 14.99 -14.48
C TRP A 112 -2.99 15.73 -13.40
N LEU A 113 -1.88 15.16 -12.92
CA LEU A 113 -1.02 15.83 -11.92
C LEU A 113 -0.49 17.17 -12.45
N LYS A 114 -0.27 17.28 -13.76
CA LYS A 114 0.14 18.52 -14.44
C LYS A 114 -1.01 19.48 -14.74
N SER A 115 -2.26 19.06 -14.59
CA SER A 115 -3.43 19.92 -14.83
C SER A 115 -3.74 20.78 -13.59
N THR A 116 -4.67 21.72 -13.73
CA THR A 116 -5.19 22.55 -12.63
C THR A 116 -6.43 21.95 -11.97
N ASP A 117 -6.75 20.69 -12.28
CA ASP A 117 -7.98 20.06 -11.80
C ASP A 117 -7.93 19.85 -10.28
N ALA A 118 -9.08 19.97 -9.62
CA ALA A 118 -9.17 19.72 -8.19
C ALA A 118 -9.09 18.21 -7.90
N CYS A 119 -8.40 17.84 -6.81
CA CYS A 119 -8.51 16.49 -6.26
C CYS A 119 -9.69 16.42 -5.31
N SER A 120 -10.63 15.54 -5.62
CA SER A 120 -11.71 15.17 -4.73
C SER A 120 -11.65 13.67 -4.51
N VAL A 121 -11.09 13.27 -3.36
CA VAL A 121 -10.95 11.85 -2.97
C VAL A 121 -12.31 11.16 -2.96
N SER A 122 -13.32 11.83 -2.41
CA SER A 122 -14.69 11.30 -2.33
C SER A 122 -15.34 11.16 -3.70
N GLU A 123 -15.16 12.12 -4.61
CA GLU A 123 -15.71 12.06 -5.96
C GLU A 123 -15.14 10.88 -6.75
N GLU A 124 -13.83 10.68 -6.72
CA GLU A 124 -13.21 9.56 -7.43
C GLU A 124 -13.66 8.21 -6.87
N TYR A 125 -13.70 8.04 -5.53
CA TYR A 125 -14.23 6.82 -4.94
C TYR A 125 -15.71 6.59 -5.24
N ASN A 126 -16.52 7.65 -5.31
CA ASN A 126 -17.92 7.55 -5.72
C ASN A 126 -18.04 7.07 -7.17
N THR A 127 -17.28 7.66 -8.11
CA THR A 127 -17.25 7.21 -9.52
C THR A 127 -16.86 5.74 -9.63
N ILE A 128 -15.79 5.33 -8.95
CA ILE A 128 -15.34 3.92 -8.92
C ILE A 128 -16.43 3.00 -8.38
N SER A 129 -17.09 3.41 -7.29
CA SER A 129 -18.14 2.62 -6.65
C SER A 129 -19.35 2.41 -7.57
N GLN A 130 -19.76 3.44 -8.30
CA GLN A 130 -20.86 3.39 -9.26
C GLN A 130 -20.56 2.47 -10.45
N GLU A 131 -19.37 2.58 -11.03
CA GLU A 131 -18.94 1.72 -12.14
C GLU A 131 -18.78 0.26 -11.70
N PHE A 132 -18.24 0.03 -10.50
CA PHE A 132 -18.11 -1.31 -9.94
C PHE A 132 -19.47 -1.96 -9.71
N TYR A 133 -20.41 -1.23 -9.11
CA TYR A 133 -21.78 -1.70 -8.91
C TYR A 133 -22.46 -2.02 -10.25
N THR A 134 -22.32 -1.15 -11.25
CA THR A 134 -22.87 -1.35 -12.59
C THR A 134 -22.31 -2.61 -13.25
N TYR A 135 -20.98 -2.80 -13.20
CA TYR A 135 -20.34 -4.00 -13.74
C TYR A 135 -20.84 -5.29 -13.07
N VAL A 136 -20.90 -5.31 -11.73
CA VAL A 136 -21.34 -6.48 -10.97
C VAL A 136 -22.79 -6.82 -11.29
N THR A 137 -23.69 -5.84 -11.26
CA THR A 137 -25.12 -6.03 -11.51
C THR A 137 -25.42 -6.48 -12.93
N GLU A 138 -24.75 -5.92 -13.95
CA GLU A 138 -24.94 -6.34 -15.35
C GLU A 138 -24.43 -7.76 -15.61
N ARG A 139 -23.31 -8.14 -14.98
CA ARG A 139 -22.78 -9.50 -15.07
C ARG A 139 -23.73 -10.53 -14.46
N GLU A 140 -24.38 -10.18 -13.36
CA GLU A 140 -25.41 -11.01 -12.73
C GLU A 140 -26.65 -11.15 -13.60
N ARG A 141 -27.14 -10.04 -14.18
CA ARG A 141 -28.28 -10.03 -15.10
C ARG A 141 -28.03 -10.96 -16.30
N THR A 142 -26.85 -10.86 -16.90
CA THR A 142 -26.44 -11.68 -18.04
C THR A 142 -26.36 -13.17 -17.69
N LYS A 143 -25.79 -13.52 -16.53
CA LYS A 143 -25.73 -14.92 -16.06
C LYS A 143 -27.12 -15.48 -15.76
N SER A 144 -28.00 -14.70 -15.14
CA SER A 144 -29.38 -15.08 -14.84
C SER A 144 -30.18 -15.38 -16.11
N MET A 145 -29.97 -14.60 -17.18
CA MET A 145 -30.60 -14.87 -18.49
C MET A 145 -30.08 -16.13 -19.19
N SER A 146 -28.88 -16.62 -18.85
CA SER A 146 -28.24 -17.78 -19.49
C SER A 146 -28.56 -19.13 -18.83
N LEU A 147 -29.13 -19.15 -17.63
CA LEU A 147 -29.37 -20.37 -16.84
C LEU A 147 -30.82 -20.40 -16.31
N ASN A 148 -31.57 -21.44 -16.67
CA ASN A 148 -32.94 -21.66 -16.17
C ASN A 148 -32.88 -22.17 -14.72
N ASN A 149 -33.23 -21.30 -13.76
CA ASN A 149 -33.57 -21.57 -12.35
C ASN A 149 -32.55 -22.38 -11.52
N SER A 150 -31.74 -21.71 -10.67
CA SER A 150 -31.27 -22.24 -9.35
C SER A 150 -30.25 -21.36 -8.56
N LEU A 151 -30.02 -20.08 -8.88
CA LEU A 151 -28.80 -19.39 -8.40
C LEU A 151 -29.00 -18.12 -7.55
N GLU A 152 -29.94 -18.11 -6.60
CA GLU A 152 -29.88 -17.10 -5.50
C GLU A 152 -28.55 -17.17 -4.73
N GLU A 153 -27.94 -18.36 -4.68
CA GLU A 153 -26.66 -18.62 -3.99
C GLU A 153 -25.45 -17.95 -4.65
N LEU A 154 -25.57 -17.44 -5.88
CA LEU A 154 -24.49 -16.80 -6.62
C LEU A 154 -24.69 -15.30 -6.84
N ARG A 155 -25.70 -14.65 -6.23
CA ARG A 155 -25.73 -13.17 -6.21
C ARG A 155 -24.56 -12.65 -5.37
N PHE A 156 -23.95 -11.56 -5.80
CA PHE A 156 -22.79 -10.92 -5.20
C PHE A 156 -23.12 -10.43 -3.81
N GLU A 157 -24.30 -9.84 -3.60
CA GLU A 157 -24.79 -9.46 -2.28
C GLU A 157 -24.98 -10.67 -1.34
N THR A 158 -25.53 -11.79 -1.84
CA THR A 158 -25.62 -13.03 -1.06
C THR A 158 -24.23 -13.52 -0.66
N LEU A 159 -23.30 -13.55 -1.62
CA LEU A 159 -21.93 -13.98 -1.39
C LEU A 159 -21.17 -13.06 -0.43
N LEU A 160 -21.40 -11.74 -0.54
CA LEU A 160 -20.87 -10.71 0.34
C LEU A 160 -21.25 -11.01 1.80
N ASN A 161 -22.55 -11.25 2.03
CA ASN A 161 -23.09 -11.56 3.35
C ASN A 161 -22.63 -12.93 3.90
N ARG A 162 -22.46 -13.93 3.03
CA ARG A 162 -21.92 -15.24 3.45
C ARG A 162 -20.45 -15.17 3.82
N ALA A 163 -19.63 -14.48 3.01
CA ALA A 163 -18.23 -14.22 3.31
C ALA A 163 -18.06 -13.43 4.62
N ASP A 164 -18.96 -12.47 4.87
CA ASP A 164 -18.95 -11.68 6.11
C ASP A 164 -19.20 -12.54 7.36
N ARG A 165 -20.14 -13.48 7.27
CA ARG A 165 -20.41 -14.47 8.31
C ARG A 165 -19.23 -15.42 8.52
N GLU A 166 -18.58 -15.91 7.45
CA GLU A 166 -17.37 -16.73 7.55
C GLU A 166 -16.24 -16.00 8.30
N LEU A 167 -15.97 -14.75 7.94
CA LEU A 167 -14.92 -13.95 8.56
C LEU A 167 -15.24 -13.65 10.03
N SER A 168 -16.49 -13.28 10.32
CA SER A 168 -16.95 -12.94 11.68
C SER A 168 -16.93 -14.12 12.66
N THR A 169 -17.13 -15.35 12.17
CA THR A 169 -17.15 -16.57 13.00
C THR A 169 -15.79 -17.26 13.13
N SER A 170 -14.82 -16.88 12.29
CA SER A 170 -13.47 -17.47 12.28
C SER A 170 -12.50 -16.84 13.28
N MET A 171 -12.77 -15.61 13.73
CA MET A 171 -11.98 -14.91 14.72
C MET A 171 -12.23 -15.55 16.10
N ASN A 172 -11.18 -16.05 16.75
CA ASN A 172 -11.20 -16.75 18.05
C ASN A 172 -11.89 -15.94 19.17
N LYS A 173 -13.22 -15.89 19.17
CA LYS A 173 -14.02 -15.56 20.35
C LYS A 173 -14.44 -16.89 20.95
N THR A 174 -13.77 -17.25 22.04
CA THR A 174 -13.93 -18.52 22.76
C THR A 174 -15.33 -18.76 23.34
N ASN A 175 -16.24 -17.77 23.25
CA ASN A 175 -17.62 -17.86 23.71
C ASN A 175 -18.63 -17.80 22.56
N PRO A 176 -19.35 -18.90 22.28
CA PRO A 176 -20.41 -18.94 21.27
C PRO A 176 -21.60 -17.99 21.53
N GLU A 177 -21.77 -17.52 22.76
CA GLU A 177 -22.89 -16.63 23.13
C GLU A 177 -22.65 -15.16 22.74
N GLN A 178 -21.47 -14.82 22.20
CA GLN A 178 -21.15 -13.46 21.72
C GLN A 178 -21.30 -13.28 20.20
N TYR A 179 -21.80 -14.29 19.47
CA TYR A 179 -22.08 -14.14 18.04
C TYR A 179 -23.33 -13.26 17.84
N THR A 180 -23.13 -11.96 17.66
CA THR A 180 -24.14 -11.14 16.98
C THR A 180 -24.06 -11.49 15.49
N THR A 181 -25.13 -12.05 14.93
CA THR A 181 -25.25 -12.18 13.47
C THR A 181 -25.02 -10.79 12.87
N PRO A 182 -24.02 -10.60 11.99
CA PRO A 182 -23.82 -9.30 11.35
C PRO A 182 -25.10 -8.87 10.64
N SER A 183 -25.44 -7.58 10.71
CA SER A 183 -26.52 -7.03 9.90
C SER A 183 -26.21 -7.28 8.43
N ASP A 184 -27.19 -7.75 7.66
CA ASP A 184 -26.97 -8.00 6.24
C ASP A 184 -26.52 -6.70 5.54
N ILE A 185 -25.42 -6.81 4.79
CA ILE A 185 -24.83 -5.77 3.97
C ILE A 185 -25.68 -5.63 2.71
N VAL A 186 -26.26 -4.44 2.54
CA VAL A 186 -26.92 -4.05 1.29
C VAL A 186 -25.86 -3.56 0.30
N PHE A 187 -25.74 -4.24 -0.84
CA PHE A 187 -24.80 -3.85 -1.88
C PHE A 187 -25.44 -2.79 -2.79
N THR A 188 -24.99 -1.55 -2.66
CA THR A 188 -25.46 -0.40 -3.45
C THR A 188 -24.29 0.26 -4.17
N ALA A 189 -24.63 1.24 -5.00
CA ALA A 189 -23.67 1.96 -5.80
C ALA A 189 -22.71 2.87 -4.99
N ASP A 190 -22.94 3.03 -3.69
CA ASP A 190 -22.04 3.75 -2.77
C ASP A 190 -21.24 2.81 -1.86
N THR A 191 -21.44 1.49 -1.94
CA THR A 191 -20.84 0.55 -0.97
C THR A 191 -19.31 0.58 -1.00
N LEU A 192 -18.69 0.60 -2.18
CA LEU A 192 -17.23 0.69 -2.29
C LEU A 192 -16.72 2.05 -1.84
N ALA A 193 -17.42 3.13 -2.17
CA ALA A 193 -17.05 4.47 -1.75
C ALA A 193 -17.06 4.58 -0.22
N LYS A 194 -18.10 4.07 0.44
CA LYS A 194 -18.19 4.00 1.91
C LYS A 194 -17.11 3.12 2.52
N ALA A 195 -16.73 2.03 1.86
CA ALA A 195 -15.65 1.16 2.30
C ALA A 195 -14.28 1.83 2.25
N ALA A 196 -13.99 2.52 1.14
CA ALA A 196 -12.72 3.21 0.90
C ALA A 196 -12.60 4.51 1.69
N SER A 197 -13.73 5.21 1.83
CA SER A 197 -13.85 6.41 2.63
C SER A 197 -13.55 6.05 4.07
N VAL A 198 -12.58 6.77 4.61
CA VAL A 198 -12.30 6.72 6.03
C VAL A 198 -13.46 7.47 6.69
N PRO A 199 -14.29 6.84 7.55
CA PRO A 199 -15.33 7.57 8.23
C PRO A 199 -14.66 8.72 8.99
N SER A 200 -14.99 9.96 8.65
CA SER A 200 -14.68 11.12 9.47
C SER A 200 -15.58 11.06 10.70
N GLN A 201 -15.39 10.07 11.57
CA GLN A 201 -16.03 10.09 12.89
C GLN A 201 -15.26 11.02 13.82
N LEU A 202 -15.34 12.30 13.49
CA LEU A 202 -15.43 13.39 14.44
C LEU A 202 -16.58 14.28 13.95
N GLN A 203 -17.79 13.71 13.85
CA GLN A 203 -18.97 14.54 13.97
C GLN A 203 -19.03 14.98 15.42
N GLU A 204 -18.71 16.26 15.64
CA GLU A 204 -19.12 17.05 16.79
C GLU A 204 -20.60 16.78 17.09
N LYS A 205 -20.87 15.81 17.96
CA LYS A 205 -22.14 15.74 18.65
C LYS A 205 -21.84 15.87 20.12
N THR A 206 -22.28 17.03 20.62
CA THR A 206 -22.39 17.46 22.02
C THR A 206 -21.16 18.16 22.57
N GLY A 207 -21.35 19.45 22.88
CA GLY A 207 -20.40 20.26 23.60
C GLY A 207 -20.23 19.72 25.02
N ALA A 208 -19.10 19.07 25.25
CA ALA A 208 -18.37 19.03 26.51
C ALA A 208 -17.00 18.44 26.17
N ALA A 209 -15.94 19.13 26.56
CA ALA A 209 -14.57 18.71 26.35
C ALA A 209 -14.23 17.50 27.23
N GLU A 210 -14.57 16.30 26.75
CA GLU A 210 -13.90 15.06 27.14
C GLU A 210 -13.35 14.43 25.86
N PHE A 211 -12.06 14.63 25.61
CA PHE A 211 -11.30 13.89 24.60
C PHE A 211 -11.20 12.42 25.05
N SER A 212 -12.29 11.69 24.83
CA SER A 212 -12.29 10.24 24.91
C SER A 212 -11.40 9.71 23.78
N SER A 213 -10.31 9.04 24.16
CA SER A 213 -9.27 8.47 23.30
C SER A 213 -9.77 7.26 22.49
N VAL A 214 -10.90 7.40 21.80
CA VAL A 214 -11.53 6.31 21.06
C VAL A 214 -10.96 6.29 19.66
N CYS A 215 -10.13 5.27 19.39
CA CYS A 215 -9.70 5.00 18.03
C CYS A 215 -10.91 4.73 17.13
N PRO A 216 -10.88 5.11 15.85
CA PRO A 216 -11.96 4.82 14.92
C PRO A 216 -12.28 3.32 14.95
N THR A 217 -13.57 2.98 15.02
CA THR A 217 -13.98 1.58 14.89
C THR A 217 -13.63 1.09 13.49
N ASP A 218 -13.03 -0.09 13.41
CA ASP A 218 -12.71 -0.67 12.13
C ASP A 218 -13.98 -1.07 11.36
N ASN A 219 -13.88 -1.05 10.03
CA ASN A 219 -14.96 -1.52 9.18
C ASN A 219 -15.07 -3.04 9.29
N ASN A 220 -16.25 -3.58 9.00
CA ASN A 220 -16.44 -5.03 8.92
C ASN A 220 -15.49 -5.66 7.87
N ALA A 221 -15.10 -6.91 8.08
CA ALA A 221 -14.06 -7.59 7.33
C ALA A 221 -14.27 -7.58 5.81
N VAL A 222 -15.51 -7.70 5.37
CA VAL A 222 -15.82 -7.63 3.94
C VAL A 222 -15.70 -6.20 3.39
N PHE A 223 -16.05 -5.18 4.16
CA PHE A 223 -15.85 -3.78 3.75
C PHE A 223 -14.36 -3.49 3.54
N ARG A 224 -13.47 -4.12 4.29
CA ARG A 224 -12.03 -3.98 4.09
C ARG A 224 -11.56 -4.52 2.73
N ILE A 225 -12.10 -5.66 2.30
CA ILE A 225 -11.86 -6.20 0.96
C ILE A 225 -12.40 -5.24 -0.13
N LEU A 226 -13.58 -4.65 0.09
CA LEU A 226 -14.15 -3.66 -0.84
C LEU A 226 -13.34 -2.35 -0.87
N ALA A 227 -12.77 -1.93 0.27
CA ALA A 227 -11.88 -0.78 0.36
C ALA A 227 -10.62 -1.00 -0.48
N PHE A 228 -10.03 -2.19 -0.41
CA PHE A 228 -8.91 -2.58 -1.27
C PHE A 228 -9.30 -2.48 -2.76
N ALA A 229 -10.48 -2.99 -3.15
CA ALA A 229 -10.94 -2.93 -4.53
C ALA A 229 -11.09 -1.50 -5.06
N ALA A 230 -11.67 -0.61 -4.25
CA ALA A 230 -11.80 0.80 -4.58
C ALA A 230 -10.43 1.48 -4.73
N ARG A 231 -9.50 1.23 -3.81
CA ARG A 231 -8.14 1.79 -3.86
C ARG A 231 -7.33 1.26 -5.04
N ALA A 232 -7.54 0.00 -5.44
CA ALA A 232 -6.93 -0.59 -6.63
C ALA A 232 -7.43 0.03 -7.93
N LEU A 233 -8.62 0.61 -7.93
CA LEU A 233 -9.21 1.29 -9.09
C LEU A 233 -9.08 2.82 -9.04
N ALA A 234 -8.39 3.37 -8.04
CA ALA A 234 -8.10 4.79 -7.89
C ALA A 234 -6.67 5.14 -8.32
N ARG A 235 -6.42 6.42 -8.64
CA ARG A 235 -5.05 6.95 -8.83
C ARG A 235 -4.21 6.82 -7.56
N ARG A 236 -2.87 6.71 -7.68
CA ARG A 236 -2.03 6.69 -6.46
C ARG A 236 -2.12 8.00 -5.72
N SER A 237 -2.12 9.12 -6.45
CA SER A 237 -2.25 10.46 -5.85
C SER A 237 -3.47 10.56 -4.94
N THR A 238 -4.58 9.95 -5.34
CA THR A 238 -5.83 9.91 -4.56
C THR A 238 -5.69 9.07 -3.31
N ASN A 239 -5.05 7.89 -3.43
CA ASN A 239 -4.76 7.04 -2.27
C ASN A 239 -3.79 7.72 -1.28
N VAL A 240 -2.78 8.45 -1.77
CA VAL A 240 -1.86 9.25 -0.95
C VAL A 240 -2.59 10.38 -0.24
N GLN A 241 -3.48 11.10 -0.94
CA GLN A 241 -4.30 12.15 -0.35
C GLN A 241 -5.23 11.58 0.73
N ALA A 242 -5.90 10.45 0.46
CA ALA A 242 -6.77 9.78 1.43
C ALA A 242 -6.00 9.36 2.70
N TYR A 243 -4.76 8.89 2.54
CA TYR A 243 -3.88 8.56 3.66
C TYR A 243 -3.47 9.83 4.44
N TYR A 244 -3.11 10.90 3.74
CA TYR A 244 -2.76 12.19 4.34
C TYR A 244 -3.92 12.78 5.14
N ASP A 245 -5.12 12.85 4.54
CA ASP A 245 -6.32 13.39 5.17
C ASP A 245 -6.60 12.67 6.49
N LYS A 246 -6.38 11.36 6.50
CA LYS A 246 -6.59 10.52 7.66
C LYS A 246 -5.56 10.71 8.77
N TYR A 247 -4.27 10.62 8.45
CA TYR A 247 -3.22 10.48 9.46
C TYR A 247 -2.40 11.75 9.70
N SER A 248 -2.59 12.79 8.89
CA SER A 248 -1.77 14.00 8.91
C SER A 248 -2.61 15.26 9.06
N LEU A 249 -3.72 15.35 8.33
CA LEU A 249 -4.67 16.47 8.47
C LEU A 249 -5.46 16.39 9.77
N HIS A 250 -5.76 15.17 10.24
CA HIS A 250 -6.45 14.91 11.49
C HIS A 250 -5.60 14.02 12.43
N PRO A 251 -4.56 14.58 13.08
CA PRO A 251 -3.70 13.81 13.98
C PRO A 251 -4.50 13.13 15.09
N VAL A 252 -4.17 11.88 15.39
CA VAL A 252 -4.87 11.09 16.41
C VAL A 252 -4.05 11.09 17.68
N ASN A 253 -4.61 11.58 18.79
CA ASN A 253 -3.90 11.73 20.08
C ASN A 253 -2.59 12.53 19.97
N GLY A 254 -2.55 13.50 19.04
CA GLY A 254 -1.35 14.29 18.73
C GLY A 254 -0.36 13.61 17.78
N TYR A 255 -0.52 12.32 17.48
CA TYR A 255 0.27 11.61 16.49
C TYR A 255 -0.18 11.97 15.09
N GLY A 256 0.76 12.44 14.28
CA GLY A 256 0.49 12.74 12.88
C GLY A 256 1.65 12.35 11.98
N VAL A 257 1.33 11.74 10.85
CA VAL A 257 2.35 11.31 9.88
C VAL A 257 2.91 12.53 9.16
N LYS A 258 4.23 12.70 9.21
CA LYS A 258 4.97 13.78 8.53
C LYS A 258 5.54 13.32 7.19
N HIS A 259 5.95 12.06 7.12
CA HIS A 259 6.40 11.41 5.89
C HIS A 259 5.89 9.98 5.85
N VAL A 260 5.58 9.50 4.65
CA VAL A 260 5.22 8.12 4.38
C VAL A 260 6.09 7.59 3.26
N MET A 261 6.68 6.40 3.44
CA MET A 261 7.34 5.68 2.36
C MET A 261 6.27 5.19 1.40
N ASN A 262 6.22 5.77 0.19
CA ASN A 262 5.39 5.33 -0.91
C ASN A 262 6.09 4.20 -1.67
N ILE A 263 5.88 2.98 -1.19
CA ILE A 263 6.50 1.78 -1.71
C ILE A 263 5.73 1.27 -2.94
N SER A 264 6.42 1.17 -4.07
CA SER A 264 5.92 0.41 -5.22
C SER A 264 6.38 -1.04 -5.16
N CYS A 265 5.74 -1.89 -5.96
CA CYS A 265 6.09 -3.30 -6.10
C CYS A 265 6.37 -3.63 -7.58
N ASP A 266 7.15 -4.66 -7.83
CA ASP A 266 7.37 -5.22 -9.18
C ASP A 266 7.29 -6.74 -9.08
N PHE A 267 6.08 -7.26 -9.26
CA PHE A 267 5.75 -8.69 -9.08
C PHE A 267 5.89 -9.51 -10.36
N ASP A 268 6.44 -8.91 -11.38
CA ASP A 268 6.39 -9.45 -12.73
C ASP A 268 7.19 -10.71 -12.85
N PHE A 269 6.74 -11.57 -13.75
CA PHE A 269 7.32 -12.86 -14.05
C PHE A 269 7.18 -13.85 -12.88
N PHE A 270 7.25 -13.41 -11.63
CA PHE A 270 6.99 -14.21 -10.44
C PHE A 270 5.51 -14.50 -10.22
N LEU A 271 4.60 -13.54 -10.42
CA LEU A 271 3.15 -13.78 -10.34
C LEU A 271 2.54 -14.13 -11.70
N GLY A 272 3.05 -13.57 -12.79
CA GLY A 272 2.69 -13.97 -14.14
C GLY A 272 3.41 -13.15 -15.20
N CYS A 273 3.10 -13.40 -16.47
CA CYS A 273 3.65 -12.61 -17.56
C CYS A 273 2.70 -11.45 -17.87
N PRO A 274 3.15 -10.20 -17.72
CA PRO A 274 2.28 -9.05 -17.79
C PRO A 274 1.82 -8.77 -19.23
N GLN A 275 0.54 -8.45 -19.39
CA GLN A 275 -0.06 -8.17 -20.70
C GLN A 275 -0.52 -6.70 -20.87
N TYR A 276 -0.97 -6.03 -19.80
CA TYR A 276 -1.53 -4.67 -19.86
C TYR A 276 -1.22 -3.89 -18.58
N ARG A 277 -0.47 -2.78 -18.69
CA ARG A 277 -0.02 -2.00 -17.51
C ARG A 277 0.80 -0.76 -17.87
N SER A 278 0.92 0.12 -16.89
CA SER A 278 1.84 1.24 -16.90
C SER A 278 3.30 0.76 -16.92
N SER A 279 4.15 1.36 -17.77
CA SER A 279 5.58 1.04 -17.79
C SER A 279 6.25 1.47 -16.49
N ILE A 280 7.23 0.70 -15.97
CA ILE A 280 7.94 1.07 -14.72
C ILE A 280 8.54 2.49 -14.83
N ALA A 281 9.04 2.88 -16.01
CA ALA A 281 9.55 4.22 -16.25
C ALA A 281 8.49 5.32 -16.05
N ASP A 282 7.24 5.08 -16.45
CA ASP A 282 6.15 6.05 -16.22
C ASP A 282 5.64 6.01 -14.78
N GLN A 283 5.60 4.82 -14.16
CA GLN A 283 5.29 4.71 -12.73
C GLN A 283 6.28 5.52 -11.86
N ILE A 284 7.58 5.46 -12.19
CA ILE A 284 8.62 6.28 -11.55
C ILE A 284 8.29 7.76 -11.67
N LYS A 285 7.98 8.24 -12.89
CA LYS A 285 7.62 9.66 -13.10
C LYS A 285 6.38 10.07 -12.29
N VAL A 286 5.35 9.21 -12.21
CA VAL A 286 4.15 9.49 -11.40
C VAL A 286 4.54 9.70 -9.94
N HIS A 287 5.35 8.79 -9.39
CA HIS A 287 5.76 8.84 -7.98
C HIS A 287 6.67 10.06 -7.70
N GLU A 288 7.53 10.45 -8.64
CA GLU A 288 8.30 11.71 -8.55
C GLU A 288 7.37 12.94 -8.54
N GLN A 289 6.35 12.96 -9.40
CA GLN A 289 5.35 14.04 -9.39
C GLN A 289 4.58 14.05 -8.06
N ILE A 290 4.13 12.90 -7.56
CA ILE A 290 3.46 12.80 -6.25
C ILE A 290 4.37 13.31 -5.12
N PHE A 291 5.67 12.99 -5.13
CA PHE A 291 6.64 13.53 -4.18
C PHE A 291 6.67 15.07 -4.22
N HIS A 292 6.71 15.67 -5.41
CA HIS A 292 6.71 17.12 -5.58
C HIS A 292 5.39 17.78 -5.14
N HIS A 293 4.25 17.27 -5.61
CA HIS A 293 2.92 17.79 -5.24
C HIS A 293 2.65 17.66 -3.74
N SER A 294 3.16 16.59 -3.13
CA SER A 294 3.03 16.34 -1.69
C SER A 294 4.09 17.05 -0.83
N LYS A 295 4.95 17.88 -1.45
CA LYS A 295 6.03 18.61 -0.78
C LYS A 295 6.94 17.70 0.05
N GLY A 296 7.19 16.49 -0.46
CA GLY A 296 8.01 15.47 0.19
C GLY A 296 7.30 14.66 1.28
N PHE A 297 5.98 14.79 1.45
CA PHE A 297 5.21 13.91 2.33
C PHE A 297 5.31 12.44 1.89
N ALA A 298 5.08 12.16 0.59
CA ALA A 298 5.18 10.81 0.04
C ALA A 298 6.59 10.56 -0.54
N LEU A 299 7.42 9.82 0.21
CA LEU A 299 8.80 9.48 -0.15
C LEU A 299 8.83 8.20 -1.01
N PRO A 300 9.18 8.27 -2.30
CA PRO A 300 9.00 7.11 -3.16
C PRO A 300 10.12 6.07 -2.96
N VAL A 301 9.73 4.79 -3.02
CA VAL A 301 10.62 3.63 -2.91
C VAL A 301 10.34 2.70 -4.09
N LEU A 302 11.38 2.32 -4.82
CA LEU A 302 11.22 1.60 -6.09
C LEU A 302 11.10 0.10 -5.86
N GLY A 303 9.94 -0.48 -6.17
CA GLY A 303 9.80 -1.92 -6.35
C GLY A 303 10.70 -2.42 -7.47
N VAL A 304 11.55 -3.41 -7.18
CA VAL A 304 12.52 -3.94 -8.13
C VAL A 304 12.38 -5.44 -8.31
N ASN A 305 12.76 -5.89 -9.51
CA ASN A 305 12.61 -7.27 -9.93
C ASN A 305 13.96 -7.87 -10.35
N PRO A 306 14.56 -8.77 -9.54
CA PRO A 306 15.86 -9.35 -9.83
C PRO A 306 15.88 -10.23 -11.10
N TRP A 307 14.73 -10.77 -11.53
CA TRP A 307 14.64 -11.45 -12.83
C TRP A 307 14.92 -10.46 -13.97
N LYS A 308 14.28 -9.28 -13.94
CA LYS A 308 14.52 -8.23 -14.94
C LYS A 308 15.94 -7.69 -14.87
N MET A 309 16.48 -7.49 -13.66
CA MET A 309 17.85 -7.02 -13.48
C MET A 309 18.88 -7.88 -14.24
N TYR A 310 18.64 -9.19 -14.31
CA TYR A 310 19.48 -10.11 -15.07
C TYR A 310 19.28 -10.00 -16.60
N HIS A 311 18.03 -9.96 -17.04
CA HIS A 311 17.65 -10.13 -18.45
C HIS A 311 17.57 -8.84 -19.28
N ASP A 312 17.63 -7.69 -18.63
CA ASP A 312 17.31 -6.39 -19.20
C ASP A 312 18.26 -5.31 -18.64
N ASP A 313 19.27 -4.95 -19.45
CA ASP A 313 20.23 -3.89 -19.10
C ASP A 313 19.61 -2.50 -19.07
N ASP A 314 18.56 -2.26 -19.86
CA ASP A 314 17.80 -1.01 -19.84
C ASP A 314 17.05 -0.87 -18.51
N TYR A 315 16.48 -1.96 -17.99
CA TYR A 315 15.89 -1.98 -16.65
C TYR A 315 16.91 -1.71 -15.56
N ALA A 316 18.10 -2.33 -15.63
CA ALA A 316 19.16 -2.07 -14.64
C ALA A 316 19.64 -0.61 -14.68
N THR A 317 19.77 -0.04 -15.89
CA THR A 317 20.13 1.37 -16.10
C THR A 317 19.03 2.31 -15.62
N LEU A 318 17.75 1.93 -15.79
CA LEU A 318 16.62 2.68 -15.25
C LEU A 318 16.68 2.73 -13.71
N VAL A 319 16.86 1.58 -13.05
CA VAL A 319 17.01 1.52 -11.58
C VAL A 319 18.18 2.38 -11.09
N ASP A 320 19.33 2.27 -11.75
CA ASP A 320 20.53 3.04 -11.41
C ASP A 320 20.32 4.56 -11.53
N ASN A 321 19.73 4.99 -12.66
CA ASN A 321 19.41 6.40 -12.90
C ASN A 321 18.38 6.94 -11.89
N THR A 322 17.35 6.14 -11.55
CA THR A 322 16.33 6.53 -10.58
C THR A 322 16.94 6.81 -9.20
N LEU A 323 17.85 5.95 -8.73
CA LEU A 323 18.54 6.17 -7.45
C LEU A 323 19.54 7.33 -7.51
N LYS A 324 20.18 7.55 -8.66
CA LYS A 324 21.13 8.65 -8.87
C LYS A 324 20.47 10.04 -8.78
N ASN A 325 19.22 10.17 -9.20
CA ASN A 325 18.49 11.46 -9.20
C ASN A 325 18.18 11.99 -7.78
N GLY A 326 18.29 11.15 -6.75
CA GLY A 326 18.22 11.56 -5.33
C GLY A 326 16.81 11.71 -4.75
N ILE A 327 15.75 11.62 -5.55
CA ILE A 327 14.37 11.55 -5.05
C ILE A 327 14.10 10.17 -4.44
N TYR A 328 14.40 9.11 -5.19
CA TYR A 328 14.37 7.75 -4.68
C TYR A 328 15.63 7.45 -3.87
N LYS A 329 15.46 7.12 -2.59
CA LYS A 329 16.57 6.78 -1.69
C LYS A 329 16.71 5.28 -1.43
N GLY A 330 15.82 4.46 -1.98
CA GLY A 330 15.85 3.02 -1.78
C GLY A 330 14.95 2.23 -2.70
N VAL A 331 15.08 0.91 -2.59
CA VAL A 331 14.35 -0.09 -3.36
C VAL A 331 13.57 -1.05 -2.46
N LYS A 332 12.52 -1.69 -2.98
CA LYS A 332 11.73 -2.71 -2.32
C LYS A 332 11.92 -4.08 -2.97
N LEU A 333 12.24 -5.07 -2.14
CA LEU A 333 12.21 -6.49 -2.48
C LEU A 333 11.01 -7.18 -1.86
N TYR A 334 10.50 -8.20 -2.54
CA TYR A 334 9.36 -9.00 -2.09
C TYR A 334 9.64 -10.51 -2.25
N PRO A 335 10.60 -11.09 -1.52
CA PRO A 335 11.04 -12.48 -1.71
C PRO A 335 9.91 -13.53 -1.66
N SER A 336 8.89 -13.32 -0.82
CA SER A 336 7.78 -14.28 -0.61
C SER A 336 6.96 -14.57 -1.89
N ILE A 337 7.09 -13.78 -2.96
CA ILE A 337 6.46 -14.09 -4.25
C ILE A 337 7.17 -15.21 -5.05
N GLY A 338 8.32 -15.70 -4.57
CA GLY A 338 8.94 -16.90 -5.12
C GLY A 338 10.44 -16.85 -5.39
N TYR A 339 11.16 -15.93 -4.74
CA TYR A 339 12.61 -15.85 -4.84
C TYR A 339 13.26 -15.51 -3.49
N SER A 340 14.51 -15.90 -3.26
CA SER A 340 15.30 -15.38 -2.13
C SER A 340 16.28 -14.30 -2.59
N VAL A 341 16.86 -13.58 -1.63
CA VAL A 341 17.95 -12.63 -1.92
C VAL A 341 19.29 -13.29 -2.23
N SER A 342 19.42 -14.61 -2.11
CA SER A 342 20.61 -15.36 -2.54
C SER A 342 20.39 -16.17 -3.82
N GLY A 343 19.22 -16.05 -4.44
CA GLY A 343 18.94 -16.64 -5.76
C GLY A 343 18.16 -17.95 -5.75
N GLU A 344 17.70 -18.45 -4.60
CA GLU A 344 16.78 -19.59 -4.56
C GLU A 344 15.42 -19.22 -5.18
N ILE A 345 14.81 -20.17 -5.90
CA ILE A 345 13.56 -19.96 -6.66
C ILE A 345 12.55 -21.07 -6.32
N ARG A 346 11.27 -20.71 -6.23
CA ARG A 346 10.17 -21.68 -6.10
C ARG A 346 9.96 -22.48 -7.38
N ASP A 347 9.53 -23.73 -7.26
CA ASP A 347 9.44 -24.65 -8.41
C ASP A 347 8.50 -24.16 -9.52
N GLY A 348 7.36 -23.56 -9.18
CA GLY A 348 6.41 -22.99 -10.15
C GLY A 348 6.98 -21.85 -11.01
N VAL A 349 8.07 -21.21 -10.56
CA VAL A 349 8.75 -20.12 -11.27
C VAL A 349 9.84 -20.66 -12.20
N ARG A 350 10.51 -21.75 -11.85
CA ARG A 350 11.59 -22.36 -12.66
C ARG A 350 11.16 -22.73 -14.08
N GLN A 351 9.91 -23.18 -14.22
CA GLN A 351 9.36 -23.65 -15.49
C GLN A 351 8.78 -22.51 -16.33
N ARG A 352 8.63 -21.32 -15.76
CA ARG A 352 7.97 -20.20 -16.40
C ARG A 352 8.90 -19.50 -17.37
N LYS A 353 8.32 -19.06 -18.49
CA LYS A 353 8.99 -18.20 -19.46
C LYS A 353 8.08 -17.02 -19.77
N CYS A 354 8.59 -15.81 -19.62
CA CYS A 354 7.90 -14.60 -20.06
C CYS A 354 8.65 -14.03 -21.26
N ASN A 355 7.95 -13.89 -22.39
CA ASN A 355 8.55 -13.47 -23.67
C ASN A 355 9.76 -14.32 -24.07
N GLY A 356 9.69 -15.64 -23.84
CA GLY A 356 10.78 -16.58 -24.11
C GLY A 356 11.92 -16.57 -23.10
N LYS A 357 11.97 -15.59 -22.18
CA LYS A 357 12.99 -15.49 -21.13
C LYS A 357 12.57 -16.30 -19.90
N GLY A 358 13.36 -17.33 -19.57
CA GLY A 358 13.24 -18.12 -18.33
C GLY A 358 14.18 -17.62 -17.23
N ILE A 359 14.15 -18.24 -16.06
CA ILE A 359 15.10 -17.96 -14.97
C ILE A 359 15.56 -19.27 -14.33
N ASN A 360 16.78 -19.26 -13.81
CA ASN A 360 17.29 -20.27 -12.88
C ASN A 360 18.00 -19.57 -11.72
N GLU A 361 18.41 -20.33 -10.70
CA GLU A 361 18.97 -19.77 -9.48
C GLU A 361 20.24 -18.97 -9.71
N LYS A 362 21.10 -19.42 -10.63
CA LYS A 362 22.33 -18.69 -10.99
C LYS A 362 21.99 -17.32 -11.59
N MET A 363 21.08 -17.29 -12.55
CA MET A 363 20.64 -16.05 -13.20
C MET A 363 20.01 -15.08 -12.19
N LEU A 364 19.19 -15.61 -11.27
CA LEU A 364 18.57 -14.80 -10.24
C LEU A 364 19.59 -14.24 -9.25
N ALA A 365 20.56 -15.06 -8.81
CA ALA A 365 21.66 -14.62 -7.95
C ALA A 365 22.46 -13.49 -8.63
N GLU A 366 22.81 -13.64 -9.91
CA GLU A 366 23.52 -12.62 -10.69
C GLU A 366 22.68 -11.32 -10.82
N GLY A 367 21.36 -11.44 -11.06
CA GLY A 367 20.45 -10.28 -11.08
C GLY A 367 20.35 -9.58 -9.72
N MET A 368 20.34 -10.34 -8.63
CA MET A 368 20.32 -9.81 -7.27
C MET A 368 21.65 -9.14 -6.88
N ASP A 369 22.78 -9.74 -7.23
CA ASP A 369 24.11 -9.16 -6.99
C ASP A 369 24.26 -7.83 -7.73
N LYS A 370 23.78 -7.76 -8.99
CA LYS A 370 23.75 -6.53 -9.78
C LYS A 370 22.92 -5.44 -9.08
N LEU A 371 21.72 -5.78 -8.60
CA LEU A 371 20.86 -4.87 -7.85
C LEU A 371 21.52 -4.37 -6.56
N ILE A 372 22.02 -5.27 -5.72
CA ILE A 372 22.64 -4.89 -4.43
C ILE A 372 23.88 -4.02 -4.68
N SER A 373 24.65 -4.29 -5.74
CA SER A 373 25.80 -3.46 -6.11
C SER A 373 25.36 -2.04 -6.47
N ILE A 374 24.32 -1.88 -7.30
CA ILE A 374 23.76 -0.56 -7.64
C ILE A 374 23.30 0.17 -6.37
N VAL A 375 22.53 -0.49 -5.51
CA VAL A 375 22.03 0.12 -4.26
C VAL A 375 23.17 0.56 -3.36
N TYR A 376 24.19 -0.29 -3.21
CA TYR A 376 25.39 -0.02 -2.41
C TYR A 376 26.16 1.19 -2.94
N ASP A 377 26.47 1.21 -4.23
CA ASP A 377 27.23 2.29 -4.88
C ASP A 377 26.50 3.64 -4.83
N ARG A 378 25.15 3.60 -4.86
CA ARG A 378 24.30 4.79 -4.72
C ARG A 378 24.07 5.21 -3.26
N LYS A 379 24.60 4.47 -2.28
CA LYS A 379 24.35 4.67 -0.84
C LYS A 379 22.85 4.69 -0.50
N ALA A 380 22.07 3.97 -1.30
CA ALA A 380 20.65 3.79 -1.13
C ALA A 380 20.37 2.67 -0.10
N TYR A 381 19.10 2.46 0.25
CA TYR A 381 18.69 1.37 1.14
C TYR A 381 17.84 0.33 0.42
N ILE A 382 17.77 -0.87 1.00
CA ILE A 382 16.82 -1.91 0.61
C ILE A 382 15.79 -2.07 1.72
N THR A 383 14.51 -1.95 1.41
CA THR A 383 13.46 -2.49 2.27
C THR A 383 13.03 -3.84 1.70
N SER A 384 12.87 -4.87 2.53
CA SER A 384 12.44 -6.20 2.09
C SER A 384 11.21 -6.62 2.86
N HIS A 385 10.25 -7.26 2.20
CA HIS A 385 9.22 -8.00 2.90
C HIS A 385 9.86 -9.22 3.59
N THR A 386 9.57 -9.45 4.87
CA THR A 386 10.22 -10.51 5.68
C THR A 386 9.26 -11.40 6.47
N THR A 387 7.96 -11.16 6.40
CA THR A 387 6.94 -11.98 7.09
C THR A 387 6.90 -13.39 6.52
N TYR A 388 6.55 -14.36 7.36
CA TYR A 388 6.25 -15.73 6.94
C TYR A 388 4.84 -15.82 6.30
N SER A 389 4.53 -14.96 5.32
CA SER A 389 3.18 -14.90 4.73
C SER A 389 3.19 -14.37 3.28
N LYS A 390 1.99 -14.16 2.71
CA LYS A 390 1.77 -13.62 1.34
C LYS A 390 2.49 -14.43 0.26
N ALA A 391 2.54 -15.75 0.45
CA ALA A 391 3.25 -16.63 -0.45
C ALA A 391 2.49 -16.73 -1.78
N ALA A 392 3.20 -16.56 -2.91
CA ALA A 392 2.58 -16.79 -4.22
C ALA A 392 2.13 -18.25 -4.40
N GLU A 393 2.85 -19.18 -3.77
CA GLU A 393 2.52 -20.60 -3.60
C GLU A 393 2.99 -21.07 -2.23
N ARG A 394 2.33 -22.09 -1.68
CA ARG A 394 2.71 -22.72 -0.41
C ARG A 394 4.20 -23.06 -0.37
N GLY A 395 4.89 -22.60 0.68
CA GLY A 395 6.32 -22.81 0.88
C GLY A 395 7.19 -21.65 0.39
N SER A 396 6.67 -20.75 -0.44
CA SER A 396 7.44 -19.61 -0.98
C SER A 396 7.71 -18.55 0.07
N GLU A 397 6.91 -18.47 1.14
CA GLU A 397 7.15 -17.60 2.29
C GLU A 397 8.54 -17.83 2.92
N LYS A 398 9.05 -19.07 2.86
CA LYS A 398 10.37 -19.44 3.38
C LYS A 398 11.51 -18.73 2.67
N LEU A 399 11.29 -18.25 1.45
CA LEU A 399 12.30 -17.55 0.64
C LEU A 399 12.59 -16.13 1.17
N ALA A 400 11.73 -15.59 2.04
CA ALA A 400 11.96 -14.31 2.71
C ALA A 400 12.89 -14.40 3.94
N SER A 401 13.42 -15.59 4.27
CA SER A 401 14.19 -15.86 5.49
C SER A 401 15.46 -15.01 5.66
N SER A 402 15.75 -14.64 6.90
CA SER A 402 17.00 -13.99 7.33
C SER A 402 18.27 -14.73 6.91
N LYS A 403 18.23 -16.07 6.78
CA LYS A 403 19.41 -16.86 6.41
C LYS A 403 20.02 -16.45 5.06
N TYR A 404 19.20 -15.95 4.14
CA TYR A 404 19.64 -15.54 2.79
C TYR A 404 20.33 -14.18 2.80
N TRP A 405 20.13 -13.38 3.84
CA TRP A 405 20.79 -12.07 4.01
C TRP A 405 22.21 -12.16 4.57
N VAL A 406 22.53 -13.27 5.23
CA VAL A 406 23.80 -13.45 5.96
C VAL A 406 25.03 -13.23 5.07
N ALA A 407 25.03 -13.79 3.86
CA ALA A 407 26.16 -13.66 2.95
C ALA A 407 26.37 -12.21 2.49
N HIS A 408 25.28 -11.54 2.10
CA HIS A 408 25.31 -10.15 1.63
C HIS A 408 25.76 -9.18 2.71
N LEU A 409 25.26 -9.33 3.94
CA LEU A 409 25.64 -8.46 5.06
C LEU A 409 27.08 -8.72 5.53
N ARG A 410 27.59 -9.95 5.44
CA ARG A 410 29.02 -10.21 5.71
C ARG A 410 29.93 -9.56 4.67
N GLN A 411 29.53 -9.56 3.40
CA GLN A 411 30.31 -8.97 2.31
C GLN A 411 30.22 -7.43 2.32
N ARG A 412 29.07 -6.88 2.71
CA ARG A 412 28.77 -5.44 2.75
C ARG A 412 28.17 -5.07 4.11
N PRO A 413 28.97 -5.01 5.19
CA PRO A 413 28.47 -4.79 6.55
C PRO A 413 27.82 -3.41 6.77
N ASP A 414 28.08 -2.46 5.87
CA ASP A 414 27.51 -1.13 5.83
C ASP A 414 26.27 -1.00 4.92
N LEU A 415 25.83 -2.09 4.27
CA LEU A 415 24.60 -2.11 3.48
C LEU A 415 23.40 -1.70 4.34
N LYS A 416 22.63 -0.72 3.88
CA LYS A 416 21.41 -0.24 4.55
C LYS A 416 20.23 -1.14 4.21
N VAL A 417 19.70 -1.84 5.20
CA VAL A 417 18.56 -2.74 5.01
C VAL A 417 17.48 -2.45 6.05
N ASN A 418 16.22 -2.42 5.62
CA ASN A 418 15.05 -2.44 6.47
C ASN A 418 14.29 -3.76 6.26
N PHE A 419 14.20 -4.59 7.29
CA PHE A 419 13.38 -5.78 7.30
C PHE A 419 11.93 -5.40 7.63
N GLY A 420 11.10 -5.25 6.60
CA GLY A 420 9.71 -4.90 6.78
C GLY A 420 8.95 -6.00 7.51
N HIS A 421 8.13 -5.60 8.48
CA HIS A 421 7.46 -6.47 9.44
C HIS A 421 8.40 -7.24 10.39
N MET A 422 9.70 -6.92 10.43
CA MET A 422 10.68 -7.50 11.35
C MET A 422 10.70 -9.05 11.42
N GLY A 423 10.29 -9.76 10.38
CA GLY A 423 10.09 -11.20 10.43
C GLY A 423 8.98 -11.62 11.41
N ASP A 424 7.87 -10.90 11.44
CA ASP A 424 6.67 -11.31 12.16
C ASP A 424 6.32 -12.77 11.82
N PRO A 425 6.20 -13.66 12.82
CA PRO A 425 6.09 -15.08 12.57
C PRO A 425 4.67 -15.54 12.22
N SER A 426 3.73 -14.60 11.97
CA SER A 426 2.29 -14.85 11.78
C SER A 426 1.96 -16.29 11.37
N ASP A 427 1.21 -16.94 12.25
CA ASP A 427 0.67 -18.31 12.25
C ASP A 427 1.63 -19.50 12.09
N ASN A 428 2.76 -19.42 11.38
CA ASN A 428 3.53 -20.62 10.99
C ASN A 428 5.07 -20.49 11.01
N GLY A 429 5.65 -19.29 11.14
CA GLY A 429 7.10 -19.10 11.09
C GLY A 429 7.84 -19.55 12.36
N GLY A 430 7.14 -19.57 13.50
CA GLY A 430 7.72 -19.80 14.82
C GLY A 430 8.64 -18.66 15.28
N SER A 431 8.98 -18.65 16.57
CA SER A 431 9.81 -17.58 17.17
C SER A 431 11.22 -17.49 16.58
N GLU A 432 11.77 -18.59 16.06
CA GLU A 432 13.09 -18.64 15.42
C GLU A 432 13.18 -17.80 14.14
N TRP A 433 12.07 -17.63 13.42
CA TRP A 433 12.04 -16.80 12.22
C TRP A 433 12.40 -15.34 12.53
N ARG A 434 11.69 -14.75 13.50
CA ARG A 434 11.93 -13.38 13.97
C ARG A 434 13.32 -13.21 14.59
N LYS A 435 13.77 -14.19 15.40
CA LYS A 435 15.10 -14.16 16.02
C LYS A 435 16.23 -14.03 15.00
N GLY A 436 16.10 -14.66 13.83
CA GLY A 436 17.09 -14.51 12.77
C GLY A 436 17.26 -13.07 12.29
N PHE A 437 16.17 -12.32 12.14
CA PHE A 437 16.23 -10.90 11.75
C PHE A 437 16.75 -10.00 12.88
N LEU A 438 16.28 -10.21 14.11
CA LEU A 438 16.79 -9.49 15.29
C LEU A 438 18.30 -9.72 15.49
N SER A 439 18.78 -10.94 15.24
CA SER A 439 20.20 -11.26 15.27
C SER A 439 21.00 -10.53 14.18
N LEU A 440 20.44 -10.33 12.99
CA LEU A 440 21.10 -9.53 11.95
C LEU A 440 21.11 -8.04 12.34
N MET A 441 19.99 -7.52 12.86
CA MET A 441 19.90 -6.15 13.35
C MET A 441 20.87 -5.87 14.50
N SER A 442 21.12 -6.82 15.40
CA SER A 442 22.08 -6.64 16.49
C SER A 442 23.53 -6.67 16.01
N GLN A 443 23.83 -7.43 14.97
CA GLN A 443 25.19 -7.59 14.41
C GLN A 443 25.62 -6.44 13.50
N TYR A 444 24.71 -5.85 12.73
CA TYR A 444 25.04 -4.87 11.69
C TYR A 444 24.43 -3.51 11.99
N GLU A 445 25.24 -2.45 11.92
CA GLU A 445 24.84 -1.09 12.29
C GLU A 445 23.64 -0.58 11.47
N ASN A 446 23.70 -0.77 10.16
CA ASN A 446 22.76 -0.21 9.18
C ASN A 446 21.55 -1.12 8.86
N VAL A 447 21.29 -2.11 9.71
CA VAL A 447 20.18 -3.07 9.54
C VAL A 447 19.07 -2.76 10.52
N HIS A 448 17.93 -2.34 9.99
CA HIS A 448 16.74 -1.87 10.68
C HIS A 448 15.54 -2.77 10.39
N ALA A 449 14.43 -2.51 11.05
CA ALA A 449 13.13 -3.10 10.75
C ALA A 449 11.99 -2.12 11.02
N ASP A 450 10.83 -2.40 10.44
CA ASP A 450 9.55 -1.80 10.83
C ASP A 450 8.61 -2.85 11.39
N PHE A 451 7.70 -2.44 12.27
CA PHE A 451 6.66 -3.31 12.82
C PHE A 451 5.35 -3.26 12.03
N GLY A 452 5.39 -2.88 10.75
CA GLY A 452 4.20 -2.91 9.90
C GLY A 452 3.49 -4.26 10.01
N TYR A 453 2.17 -4.25 10.07
CA TYR A 453 1.36 -5.47 10.14
C TYR A 453 1.49 -6.33 11.41
N HIS A 454 2.15 -5.85 12.48
CA HIS A 454 2.09 -6.53 13.78
C HIS A 454 0.75 -6.29 14.47
N ASP A 455 0.26 -7.29 15.23
CA ASP A 455 -0.93 -7.25 16.11
C ASP A 455 -0.68 -6.39 17.37
N TYR A 456 -0.18 -5.17 17.18
CA TYR A 456 0.18 -4.24 18.25
C TYR A 456 -0.99 -3.35 18.71
N ASP A 457 -2.18 -3.55 18.15
CA ASP A 457 -3.44 -3.21 18.79
C ASP A 457 -3.76 -4.14 19.98
N ASN A 458 -3.14 -5.33 20.03
CA ASN A 458 -3.07 -6.15 21.24
C ASN A 458 -1.87 -5.74 22.13
N TYR A 459 -2.15 -5.14 23.28
CA TYR A 459 -1.11 -4.68 24.20
C TYR A 459 -0.24 -5.81 24.77
N ASP A 460 -0.80 -6.99 25.02
CA ASP A 460 -0.05 -8.09 25.61
C ASP A 460 0.98 -8.64 24.61
N VAL A 461 0.61 -8.71 23.33
CA VAL A 461 1.55 -9.04 22.24
C VAL A 461 2.68 -8.02 22.18
N LEU A 462 2.35 -6.72 22.12
CA LEU A 462 3.35 -5.65 22.10
C LEU A 462 4.30 -5.71 23.32
N LYS A 463 3.74 -5.85 24.52
CA LYS A 463 4.51 -5.89 25.78
C LYS A 463 5.46 -7.08 25.81
N ASN A 464 4.99 -8.26 25.42
CA ASN A 464 5.80 -9.47 25.36
C ASN A 464 6.94 -9.33 24.35
N ASP A 465 6.64 -8.76 23.17
CA ASP A 465 7.62 -8.52 22.12
C ASP A 465 8.71 -7.54 22.58
N LEU A 466 8.32 -6.35 23.08
CA LEU A 466 9.27 -5.35 23.58
C LEU A 466 10.15 -5.92 24.70
N THR A 467 9.55 -6.63 25.65
CA THR A 467 10.29 -7.25 26.77
C THR A 467 11.28 -8.29 26.25
N SER A 468 10.87 -9.14 25.31
CA SER A 468 11.74 -10.16 24.72
C SER A 468 12.88 -9.54 23.93
N PHE A 469 12.62 -8.50 23.13
CA PHE A 469 13.66 -7.81 22.36
C PHE A 469 14.71 -7.18 23.28
N ILE A 470 14.28 -6.52 24.36
CA ILE A 470 15.18 -5.90 25.33
C ILE A 470 16.01 -6.95 26.07
N ASN A 471 15.39 -8.05 26.52
CA ASN A 471 16.08 -9.09 27.28
C ASN A 471 17.10 -9.85 26.42
N ASP A 472 16.74 -10.18 25.18
CA ASP A 472 17.55 -11.04 24.32
C ASP A 472 18.63 -10.27 23.54
N TYR A 473 18.38 -9.00 23.19
CA TYR A 473 19.25 -8.20 22.30
C TYR A 473 19.71 -6.87 22.93
N GLY A 474 19.25 -6.55 24.13
CA GLY A 474 19.54 -5.29 24.81
C GLY A 474 18.71 -4.12 24.29
N VAL A 475 18.59 -3.08 25.11
CA VAL A 475 17.78 -1.87 24.82
C VAL A 475 18.17 -1.15 23.52
N GLY A 476 19.43 -1.33 23.06
CA GLY A 476 19.92 -0.72 21.83
C GLY A 476 19.17 -1.17 20.57
N ILE A 477 18.52 -2.34 20.57
CA ILE A 477 17.73 -2.83 19.44
C ILE A 477 16.56 -1.89 19.09
N LEU A 478 15.98 -1.22 20.10
CA LEU A 478 14.86 -0.29 19.92
C LEU A 478 15.23 0.93 19.06
N LYS A 479 16.52 1.25 18.92
CA LYS A 479 17.02 2.34 18.06
C LYS A 479 17.04 1.98 16.56
N LYS A 480 16.70 0.73 16.23
CA LYS A 480 16.68 0.17 14.88
C LYS A 480 15.29 -0.28 14.42
N ILE A 481 14.28 -0.08 15.26
CA ILE A 481 12.89 -0.44 14.99
C ILE A 481 12.09 0.82 14.70
N ALA A 482 11.37 0.88 13.59
CA ALA A 482 10.56 2.04 13.23
C ALA A 482 9.08 1.69 13.06
N TYR A 483 8.22 2.71 13.15
CA TYR A 483 6.82 2.59 12.79
C TYR A 483 6.68 2.36 11.28
N GLY A 484 5.87 1.37 10.93
CA GLY A 484 5.37 1.12 9.58
C GLY A 484 3.92 0.67 9.70
N SER A 485 3.06 0.97 8.73
CA SER A 485 1.65 0.53 8.77
C SER A 485 1.32 -0.63 7.85
N ASP A 486 2.02 -0.72 6.72
CA ASP A 486 1.67 -1.49 5.53
C ASP A 486 0.27 -1.13 4.97
N TRP A 487 -0.19 0.12 5.19
CA TRP A 487 -1.60 0.57 5.12
C TRP A 487 -2.45 0.06 3.97
N TYR A 488 -1.95 0.12 2.74
CA TYR A 488 -2.71 -0.31 1.58
C TYR A 488 -2.87 -1.83 1.53
N MET A 489 -1.83 -2.56 1.89
CA MET A 489 -1.83 -4.03 1.89
C MET A 489 -2.65 -4.58 3.06
N ILE A 490 -2.66 -3.87 4.19
CA ILE A 490 -3.47 -4.20 5.37
C ILE A 490 -4.89 -3.66 5.27
N SER A 491 -5.24 -2.89 4.23
CA SER A 491 -6.57 -2.30 4.09
C SER A 491 -7.72 -3.31 4.11
N LYS A 492 -7.40 -4.60 3.88
CA LYS A 492 -8.28 -5.78 3.98
C LYS A 492 -8.36 -6.39 5.39
N ASP A 493 -7.48 -6.02 6.31
CA ASP A 493 -7.23 -6.66 7.60
C ASP A 493 -7.79 -5.85 8.79
N GLU A 494 -8.14 -6.54 9.88
CA GLU A 494 -8.77 -5.90 11.04
C GLU A 494 -7.87 -4.83 11.66
N GLY A 495 -8.50 -3.74 12.13
CA GLY A 495 -7.81 -2.63 12.77
C GLY A 495 -7.02 -1.75 11.80
N ALA A 496 -6.98 -2.04 10.49
CA ALA A 496 -6.19 -1.27 9.53
C ALA A 496 -6.55 0.22 9.52
N ASN A 497 -7.83 0.52 9.75
CA ASN A 497 -8.24 1.90 9.85
C ASN A 497 -7.84 2.58 11.16
N ALA A 498 -7.68 1.81 12.24
CA ALA A 498 -7.30 2.29 13.56
C ALA A 498 -5.80 2.17 13.84
N TYR A 499 -5.03 1.55 12.94
CA TYR A 499 -3.68 1.03 13.23
C TYR A 499 -2.76 2.01 13.95
N LEU A 500 -2.56 3.22 13.41
CA LEU A 500 -1.74 4.24 14.06
C LEU A 500 -2.26 4.61 15.45
N CYS A 501 -3.58 4.76 15.59
CA CYS A 501 -4.20 5.11 16.87
C CYS A 501 -4.02 3.98 17.90
N SER A 502 -4.36 2.75 17.53
CA SER A 502 -4.27 1.60 18.43
C SER A 502 -2.82 1.33 18.84
N ALA A 503 -1.90 1.32 17.86
CA ALA A 503 -0.48 1.14 18.12
C ALA A 503 0.04 2.25 19.04
N SER A 504 -0.20 3.53 18.71
CA SER A 504 0.31 4.64 19.54
C SER A 504 -0.20 4.60 20.98
N LEU A 505 -1.49 4.30 21.22
CA LEU A 505 -2.03 4.15 22.56
C LEU A 505 -1.35 3.02 23.35
N ASN A 506 -1.08 1.89 22.70
CA ASN A 506 -0.41 0.75 23.32
C ASN A 506 1.07 1.01 23.59
N PHE A 507 1.78 1.70 22.71
CA PHE A 507 3.15 2.13 22.99
C PHE A 507 3.20 3.17 24.13
N GLU A 508 2.25 4.08 24.22
CA GLU A 508 2.16 4.98 25.38
C GLU A 508 1.86 4.23 26.68
N ARG A 509 1.01 3.19 26.60
CA ARG A 509 0.80 2.30 27.74
C ARG A 509 2.09 1.60 28.14
N ALA A 510 2.89 1.15 27.18
CA ALA A 510 4.21 0.57 27.44
C ALA A 510 5.16 1.56 28.14
N VAL A 511 5.09 2.86 27.83
CA VAL A 511 5.80 3.91 28.57
C VAL A 511 5.28 4.05 30.00
N ARG A 512 3.95 4.14 30.20
CA ARG A 512 3.33 4.26 31.53
C ARG A 512 3.64 3.06 32.44
N GLU A 513 3.71 1.87 31.87
CA GLU A 513 4.06 0.62 32.57
C GLU A 513 5.58 0.41 32.69
N ASN A 514 6.42 1.37 32.28
CA ASN A 514 7.89 1.30 32.31
C ASN A 514 8.50 0.12 31.54
N VAL A 515 7.80 -0.41 30.53
CA VAL A 515 8.36 -1.42 29.60
C VAL A 515 9.41 -0.76 28.70
N ILE A 516 9.13 0.46 28.26
CA ILE A 516 10.05 1.33 27.51
C ILE A 516 10.03 2.74 28.11
N ARG A 517 10.99 3.57 27.73
CA ARG A 517 11.04 4.98 28.10
C ARG A 517 10.43 5.84 26.99
N ASP A 518 10.08 7.09 27.33
CA ASP A 518 9.53 8.07 26.40
C ASP A 518 10.45 8.36 25.20
N ASP A 519 11.77 8.38 25.42
CA ASP A 519 12.74 8.55 24.33
C ASP A 519 12.74 7.39 23.34
N HIS A 520 12.49 6.15 23.79
CA HIS A 520 12.34 4.99 22.90
C HIS A 520 11.07 5.08 22.05
N LEU A 521 9.95 5.57 22.62
CA LEU A 521 8.71 5.80 21.89
C LEU A 521 8.95 6.80 20.76
N ARG A 522 9.56 7.95 21.06
CA ARG A 522 9.89 8.97 20.05
C ARG A 522 10.88 8.43 18.99
N ASP A 523 11.84 7.62 19.41
CA ASP A 523 12.78 6.97 18.49
C ASP A 523 12.05 6.05 17.51
N MET A 524 11.18 5.15 17.98
CA MET A 524 10.47 4.20 17.13
C MET A 524 9.45 4.86 16.20
N PHE A 525 8.77 5.92 16.63
CA PHE A 525 7.78 6.60 15.76
C PHE A 525 8.40 7.62 14.81
N TYR A 526 9.59 8.16 15.11
CA TYR A 526 10.16 9.26 14.32
C TYR A 526 11.68 9.15 14.11
N ASN A 527 12.48 9.26 15.17
CA ASN A 527 13.92 9.52 15.01
C ASN A 527 14.66 8.38 14.29
N ASN A 528 14.25 7.13 14.49
CA ASN A 528 14.88 5.98 13.83
C ASN A 528 14.72 6.07 12.31
N ALA A 529 13.52 6.46 11.84
CA ALA A 529 13.23 6.66 10.43
C ALA A 529 13.99 7.85 9.85
N VAL A 530 14.06 8.99 10.58
CA VAL A 530 14.88 10.16 10.17
C VAL A 530 16.32 9.75 9.89
N ARG A 531 16.94 8.99 10.81
CA ARG A 531 18.32 8.51 10.66
C ARG A 531 18.46 7.53 9.49
N PHE A 532 17.59 6.53 9.41
CA PHE A 532 17.64 5.51 8.36
C PHE A 532 17.50 6.13 6.95
N LEU A 533 16.50 7.00 6.78
CA LEU A 533 16.20 7.67 5.51
C LEU A 533 17.10 8.88 5.22
N SER A 534 17.95 9.26 6.17
CA SER A 534 18.81 10.44 6.08
C SER A 534 18.00 11.68 5.69
N LEU A 535 16.91 11.93 6.42
CA LEU A 535 16.09 13.14 6.27
C LEU A 535 16.80 14.31 6.96
N LYS A 536 16.58 15.52 6.44
CA LYS A 536 17.03 16.75 7.09
C LYS A 536 15.89 17.19 8.02
N ASP A 537 16.24 17.49 9.27
CA ASP A 537 15.31 18.05 10.26
C ASP A 537 14.82 19.45 9.87
#